data_AF-A0A8J3ZXA3-F1
#
_entry.id   AF-A0A8J3ZXA3-F1
#
_cell.length_a   1.000
_cell.length_b   1.000
_cell.length_c   1.000
_cell.angle_alpha   90.00
_cell.angle_beta   90.00
_cell.angle_gamma   90.00
#
_symmetry.space_group_name_H-M   'P 1'
#
loop_
_entity.id
_entity.type
_entity.pdbx_description
1 polymer ?
#
loop_
_entity_poly.entity_id
_entity_poly.type
_entity_poly.pdbx_seq_one_letter_code
_entity_poly.pdbx_strand_id
1 'polypeptide(L)'
;MGYDTSFHPVDVALLHDRVLPYIAGHGADDDIDDLVQRAVRLRRVRFRAKSWALGVARATRDTGVDAFDSMLHVWGRPFFIVADEPDEVADLAVRYLNTPLDGVDDLAREMVARLDPALVAAVRPDTSGTLPDDAGLTGSFSWRPRVLRSSVAALRAGETTLTWNGEELKPADVLAQETVYMLLHVASFLVPGWMSRGRTWPTYLLDAGGLPEAGFGPPDDLLGPLAAEFPQLPWTSEATIIGNYMVGGYVAPAGVPATRTALRDGRDAIISGAEAKLGASNWALELRKIDEALALAQRLGVGFCEATEVYSGMTGSLN
;
A
#
# COMPACT_ATOMS: atom_id res chain seq x y z
N MET A 1 -21.10 0.44 6.72
CA MET A 1 -20.30 0.46 5.48
C MET A 1 -18.84 0.29 5.91
N GLY A 2 -18.10 -0.66 5.31
CA GLY A 2 -16.71 -0.93 5.69
C GLY A 2 -15.73 -0.10 4.86
N TYR A 3 -14.52 0.08 5.37
CA TYR A 3 -13.41 0.75 4.67
C TYR A 3 -12.64 -0.27 3.81
N ASP A 4 -12.14 0.10 2.64
CA ASP A 4 -11.07 -0.67 2.00
C ASP A 4 -9.75 -0.25 2.68
N THR A 5 -9.20 -1.12 3.52
CA THR A 5 -8.02 -0.85 4.35
C THR A 5 -6.76 -1.43 3.73
N SER A 6 -5.61 -0.87 4.08
CA SER A 6 -4.33 -1.30 3.52
C SER A 6 -3.15 -1.04 4.45
N PHE A 7 -2.10 -1.84 4.25
CA PHE A 7 -0.89 -1.88 5.10
C PHE A 7 0.35 -1.72 4.22
N HIS A 8 1.13 -0.68 4.45
CA HIS A 8 2.16 -0.24 3.51
C HIS A 8 3.53 -0.11 4.17
N PRO A 9 4.56 -0.78 3.64
CA PRO A 9 5.94 -0.33 3.82
C PRO A 9 6.14 1.03 3.15
N VAL A 10 6.78 1.98 3.84
CA VAL A 10 6.98 3.35 3.33
C VAL A 10 8.43 3.78 3.47
N ASP A 11 9.09 3.96 2.34
CA ASP A 11 10.46 4.48 2.24
C ASP A 11 10.47 6.00 2.46
N VAL A 12 10.56 6.41 3.72
CA VAL A 12 10.56 7.83 4.10
C VAL A 12 11.77 8.57 3.56
N ALA A 13 12.93 7.90 3.46
CA ALA A 13 14.13 8.51 2.87
C ALA A 13 13.89 8.86 1.40
N LEU A 14 13.31 7.95 0.61
CA LEU A 14 12.93 8.26 -0.77
C LEU A 14 11.96 9.43 -0.87
N LEU A 15 10.96 9.49 0.03
CA LEU A 15 10.02 10.62 0.06
C LEU A 15 10.75 11.93 0.38
N HIS A 16 11.62 11.95 1.38
CA HIS A 16 12.34 13.15 1.82
C HIS A 16 13.41 13.61 0.84
N ASP A 17 14.11 12.68 0.19
CA ASP A 17 15.27 12.99 -0.64
C ASP A 17 14.89 13.24 -2.12
N ARG A 18 13.74 12.71 -2.58
CA ARG A 18 13.34 12.79 -4.00
C ARG A 18 11.97 13.43 -4.18
N VAL A 19 10.94 12.93 -3.49
CA VAL A 19 9.54 13.30 -3.79
C VAL A 19 9.15 14.66 -3.21
N LEU A 20 9.47 14.90 -1.94
CA LEU A 20 9.18 16.17 -1.26
C LEU A 20 9.96 17.35 -1.86
N PRO A 21 11.26 17.23 -2.20
CA PRO A 21 11.97 18.30 -2.90
C PRO A 21 11.33 18.64 -4.25
N TYR A 22 10.94 17.62 -5.01
CA TYR A 22 10.20 17.81 -6.26
C TYR A 22 8.86 18.54 -6.02
N ILE A 23 8.07 18.11 -5.03
CA ILE A 23 6.81 18.79 -4.67
C ILE A 23 7.07 20.23 -4.23
N ALA A 24 8.13 20.46 -3.47
CA ALA A 24 8.57 21.78 -3.04
C ALA A 24 9.11 22.63 -4.21
N GLY A 25 9.03 22.20 -5.47
CA GLY A 25 9.51 23.01 -6.59
C GLY A 25 11.04 23.09 -6.68
N HIS A 26 11.76 22.26 -5.94
CA HIS A 26 13.20 22.14 -6.07
C HIS A 26 13.51 21.20 -7.23
N GLY A 27 14.33 21.67 -8.18
CA GLY A 27 14.70 20.89 -9.35
C GLY A 27 13.74 20.97 -10.55
N ALA A 28 14.01 20.17 -11.56
CA ALA A 28 13.33 20.15 -12.85
C ALA A 28 12.02 19.34 -12.82
N ASP A 29 11.18 19.53 -13.84
CA ASP A 29 9.85 18.88 -13.91
C ASP A 29 9.93 17.37 -14.18
N ASP A 30 11.07 16.89 -14.67
CA ASP A 30 11.40 15.49 -14.98
C ASP A 30 12.24 14.78 -13.91
N ASP A 31 12.54 15.44 -12.77
CA ASP A 31 13.40 14.90 -11.71
C ASP A 31 12.87 13.63 -11.00
N ILE A 32 11.59 13.27 -11.22
CA ILE A 32 10.98 12.05 -10.71
C ILE A 32 10.57 11.08 -11.82
N ASP A 33 10.92 11.33 -13.09
CA ASP A 33 10.50 10.49 -14.20
C ASP A 33 11.04 9.05 -14.08
N ASP A 34 12.22 8.84 -13.49
CA ASP A 34 12.73 7.51 -13.17
C ASP A 34 11.82 6.76 -12.17
N LEU A 35 11.28 7.47 -11.17
CA LEU A 35 10.32 6.92 -10.21
C LEU A 35 8.98 6.60 -10.89
N VAL A 36 8.53 7.46 -11.79
CA VAL A 36 7.33 7.23 -12.62
C VAL A 36 7.51 5.96 -13.46
N GLN A 37 8.63 5.83 -14.17
CA GLN A 37 8.90 4.64 -14.99
C GLN A 37 9.02 3.36 -14.14
N ARG A 38 9.62 3.46 -12.95
CA ARG A 38 9.66 2.35 -12.00
C ARG A 38 8.26 1.95 -11.53
N ALA A 39 7.40 2.92 -11.21
CA ALA A 39 6.01 2.67 -10.83
C ALA A 39 5.20 2.02 -11.96
N VAL A 40 5.34 2.50 -13.21
CA VAL A 40 4.71 1.91 -14.41
C VAL A 40 5.14 0.44 -14.57
N ARG A 41 6.45 0.18 -14.50
CA ARG A 41 6.99 -1.19 -14.57
C ARG A 41 6.42 -2.08 -13.47
N LEU A 42 6.46 -1.63 -12.22
CA LEU A 42 5.95 -2.40 -11.07
C LEU A 42 4.46 -2.67 -11.16
N ARG A 43 3.69 -1.71 -11.68
CA ARG A 43 2.26 -1.87 -11.92
C ARG A 43 1.98 -2.98 -12.94
N ARG A 44 2.78 -3.06 -14.01
CA ARG A 44 2.70 -4.14 -15.01
C ARG A 44 3.10 -5.49 -14.44
N VAL A 45 4.17 -5.54 -13.64
CA VAL A 45 4.59 -6.75 -12.91
C VAL A 45 3.48 -7.25 -12.01
N ARG A 46 2.87 -6.35 -11.23
CA ARG A 46 1.77 -6.66 -10.33
C ARG A 46 0.54 -7.19 -11.07
N PHE A 47 0.10 -6.48 -12.11
CA PHE A 47 -0.99 -6.91 -12.99
C PHE A 47 -0.75 -8.32 -13.52
N ARG A 48 0.45 -8.58 -14.04
CA ARG A 48 0.82 -9.89 -14.58
C ARG A 48 0.88 -10.97 -13.49
N ALA A 49 1.39 -10.68 -12.30
CA ALA A 49 1.36 -11.64 -11.20
C ALA A 49 -0.09 -11.98 -10.78
N LYS A 50 -0.97 -10.98 -10.75
CA LYS A 50 -2.38 -11.15 -10.35
C LYS A 50 -3.22 -11.93 -11.37
N SER A 51 -2.90 -11.86 -12.65
CA SER A 51 -3.55 -12.72 -13.64
C SER A 51 -3.30 -14.22 -13.37
N TRP A 52 -2.14 -14.58 -12.83
CA TRP A 52 -1.88 -15.95 -12.38
C TRP A 52 -2.71 -16.34 -11.15
N ALA A 53 -2.84 -15.46 -10.16
CA ALA A 53 -3.73 -15.71 -9.01
C ALA A 53 -5.18 -15.95 -9.46
N LEU A 54 -5.68 -15.18 -10.43
CA LEU A 54 -7.01 -15.38 -11.02
C LEU A 54 -7.11 -16.71 -11.80
N GLY A 55 -6.05 -17.06 -12.53
CA GLY A 55 -5.93 -18.35 -13.21
C GLY A 55 -6.00 -19.54 -12.25
N VAL A 56 -5.31 -19.44 -11.10
CA VAL A 56 -5.37 -20.43 -10.02
C VAL A 56 -6.78 -20.50 -9.44
N ALA A 57 -7.40 -19.36 -9.13
CA ALA A 57 -8.77 -19.29 -8.59
C ALA A 57 -9.79 -20.01 -9.50
N ARG A 58 -9.58 -19.93 -10.82
CA ARG A 58 -10.40 -20.67 -11.78
C ARG A 58 -10.09 -22.16 -11.75
N ALA A 59 -8.81 -22.54 -11.83
CA ALA A 59 -8.40 -23.95 -11.86
C ALA A 59 -8.80 -24.70 -10.58
N THR A 60 -8.75 -24.08 -9.41
CA THR A 60 -9.15 -24.72 -8.15
C THR A 60 -10.65 -24.97 -8.07
N ARG A 61 -11.48 -24.08 -8.63
CA ARG A 61 -12.93 -24.35 -8.81
C ARG A 61 -13.20 -25.54 -9.71
N ASP A 62 -12.41 -25.69 -10.77
CA ASP A 62 -12.59 -26.77 -11.76
C ASP A 62 -12.06 -28.13 -11.24
N THR A 63 -11.02 -28.12 -10.39
CA THR A 63 -10.33 -29.33 -9.90
C THR A 63 -10.72 -29.76 -8.48
N GLY A 64 -11.32 -28.86 -7.69
CA GLY A 64 -11.67 -29.12 -6.29
C GLY A 64 -10.52 -29.03 -5.29
N VAL A 65 -9.36 -28.48 -5.70
CA VAL A 65 -8.20 -28.27 -4.81
C VAL A 65 -8.49 -27.11 -3.84
N ASP A 66 -8.51 -27.40 -2.53
CA ASP A 66 -8.80 -26.45 -1.45
C ASP A 66 -7.54 -25.83 -0.83
N ALA A 67 -6.53 -25.52 -1.65
CA ALA A 67 -5.29 -24.88 -1.20
C ALA A 67 -5.31 -23.35 -1.37
N PHE A 68 -6.29 -22.81 -2.11
CA PHE A 68 -6.29 -21.41 -2.56
C PHE A 68 -7.27 -20.51 -1.80
N ASP A 69 -6.74 -19.57 -1.03
CA ASP A 69 -7.53 -18.49 -0.43
C ASP A 69 -7.56 -17.25 -1.34
N SER A 70 -8.71 -16.94 -1.94
CA SER A 70 -8.85 -15.75 -2.79
C SER A 70 -8.71 -14.42 -2.05
N MET A 71 -9.09 -14.36 -0.77
CA MET A 71 -8.96 -13.16 0.07
C MET A 71 -7.50 -12.88 0.38
N LEU A 72 -6.65 -13.91 0.43
CA LEU A 72 -5.21 -13.74 0.59
C LEU A 72 -4.49 -13.54 -0.75
N HIS A 73 -4.68 -14.44 -1.71
CA HIS A 73 -3.85 -14.53 -2.91
C HIS A 73 -4.27 -13.56 -4.03
N VAL A 74 -5.58 -13.27 -4.16
CA VAL A 74 -6.09 -12.31 -5.15
C VAL A 74 -6.16 -10.91 -4.55
N TRP A 75 -6.80 -10.77 -3.39
CA TRP A 75 -7.10 -9.45 -2.85
C TRP A 75 -6.09 -8.97 -1.81
N GLY A 76 -5.60 -9.86 -0.94
CA GLY A 76 -4.81 -9.48 0.23
C GLY A 76 -3.37 -9.09 -0.06
N ARG A 77 -2.59 -9.99 -0.68
CA ARG A 77 -1.16 -9.76 -0.95
C ARG A 77 -0.95 -8.84 -2.15
N PRO A 78 0.16 -8.09 -2.25
CA PRO A 78 0.42 -7.20 -3.38
C PRO A 78 0.61 -7.95 -4.71
N PHE A 79 1.29 -9.09 -4.68
CA PHE A 79 1.55 -9.97 -5.82
C PHE A 79 0.90 -11.35 -5.60
N PHE A 80 0.98 -12.25 -6.59
CA PHE A 80 0.66 -13.66 -6.35
C PHE A 80 1.83 -14.32 -5.61
N ILE A 81 1.71 -14.46 -4.29
CA ILE A 81 2.75 -15.03 -3.43
C ILE A 81 2.13 -16.19 -2.66
N VAL A 82 2.83 -17.33 -2.61
CA VAL A 82 2.44 -18.52 -1.86
C VAL A 82 3.59 -18.90 -0.93
N ALA A 83 3.39 -18.60 0.35
CA ALA A 83 4.27 -18.89 1.47
C ALA A 83 3.48 -18.77 2.77
N ASP A 84 3.91 -19.50 3.81
CA ASP A 84 3.24 -19.51 5.12
C ASP A 84 3.82 -18.49 6.08
N GLU A 85 5.14 -18.39 6.12
CA GLU A 85 5.85 -17.52 7.04
C GLU A 85 5.95 -16.07 6.51
N PRO A 86 5.65 -15.06 7.33
CA PRO A 86 5.72 -13.66 6.92
C PRO A 86 7.08 -13.20 6.37
N ASP A 87 8.19 -13.74 6.90
CA ASP A 87 9.53 -13.42 6.41
C ASP A 87 9.77 -13.99 5.00
N GLU A 88 9.24 -15.18 4.69
CA GLU A 88 9.31 -15.75 3.35
C GLU A 88 8.42 -14.96 2.37
N VAL A 89 7.24 -14.52 2.82
CA VAL A 89 6.37 -13.64 2.02
C VAL A 89 7.09 -12.33 1.69
N ALA A 90 7.78 -11.73 2.65
CA ALA A 90 8.60 -10.53 2.44
C ALA A 90 9.71 -10.77 1.40
N ASP A 91 10.41 -11.90 1.49
CA ASP A 91 11.46 -12.28 0.52
C ASP A 91 10.91 -12.44 -0.89
N LEU A 92 9.75 -13.08 -1.03
CA LEU A 92 9.07 -13.24 -2.32
C LEU A 92 8.56 -11.91 -2.87
N ALA A 93 8.07 -11.01 -2.01
CA ALA A 93 7.70 -9.66 -2.42
C ALA A 93 8.92 -8.89 -2.94
N VAL A 94 10.06 -8.96 -2.26
CA VAL A 94 11.33 -8.38 -2.74
C VAL A 94 11.76 -9.00 -4.08
N ARG A 95 11.59 -10.31 -4.27
CA ARG A 95 11.85 -10.95 -5.58
C ARG A 95 10.96 -10.35 -6.68
N TYR A 96 9.65 -10.21 -6.45
CA TYR A 96 8.75 -9.58 -7.42
C TYR A 96 9.13 -8.13 -7.73
N LEU A 97 9.47 -7.32 -6.71
CA LEU A 97 9.88 -5.92 -6.89
C LEU A 97 11.11 -5.76 -7.81
N ASN A 98 11.98 -6.78 -7.83
CA ASN A 98 13.21 -6.81 -8.62
C ASN A 98 13.08 -7.60 -9.94
N THR A 99 11.96 -8.29 -10.17
CA THR A 99 11.76 -9.14 -11.35
C THR A 99 11.36 -8.27 -12.55
N PRO A 100 12.04 -8.37 -13.70
CA PRO A 100 11.59 -7.74 -14.93
C PRO A 100 10.29 -8.37 -15.44
N LEU A 101 9.53 -7.65 -16.27
CA LEU A 101 8.17 -8.07 -16.66
C LEU A 101 8.13 -9.46 -17.34
N ASP A 102 9.12 -9.77 -18.16
CA ASP A 102 9.25 -11.06 -18.85
C ASP A 102 9.56 -12.23 -17.91
N GLY A 103 10.15 -11.97 -16.74
CA GLY A 103 10.42 -12.98 -15.70
C GLY A 103 9.25 -13.26 -14.76
N VAL A 104 8.16 -12.49 -14.81
CA VAL A 104 7.04 -12.60 -13.86
C VAL A 104 6.33 -13.94 -13.98
N ASP A 105 6.21 -14.48 -15.19
CA ASP A 105 5.55 -15.76 -15.44
C ASP A 105 6.28 -16.93 -14.80
N ASP A 106 7.62 -16.92 -14.82
CA ASP A 106 8.41 -17.98 -14.20
C ASP A 106 8.24 -17.97 -12.69
N LEU A 107 8.33 -16.78 -12.08
CA LEU A 107 8.10 -16.62 -10.65
C LEU A 107 6.66 -17.01 -10.26
N ALA A 108 5.66 -16.65 -11.06
CA ALA A 108 4.28 -17.04 -10.81
C ALA A 108 4.07 -18.55 -10.91
N ARG A 109 4.70 -19.25 -11.86
CA ARG A 109 4.66 -20.72 -11.95
C ARG A 109 5.30 -21.38 -10.73
N GLU A 110 6.39 -20.82 -10.19
CA GLU A 110 6.95 -21.29 -8.90
C GLU A 110 5.89 -21.20 -7.80
N MET A 111 5.12 -20.10 -7.74
CA MET A 111 4.05 -19.93 -6.74
C MET A 111 2.90 -20.90 -6.94
N VAL A 112 2.52 -21.21 -8.19
CA VAL A 112 1.54 -22.28 -8.49
C VAL A 112 2.05 -23.63 -7.98
N ALA A 113 3.31 -23.97 -8.26
CA ALA A 113 3.90 -25.24 -7.83
C ALA A 113 4.01 -25.37 -6.31
N ARG A 114 4.28 -24.27 -5.61
CA ARG A 114 4.27 -24.21 -4.13
C ARG A 114 2.88 -24.41 -3.54
N LEU A 115 1.85 -23.89 -4.22
CA LEU A 115 0.47 -24.04 -3.77
C LEU A 115 0.01 -25.49 -3.89
N ASP A 116 0.15 -26.05 -5.09
CA ASP A 116 -0.11 -27.46 -5.38
C ASP A 116 0.56 -27.82 -6.72
N PRO A 117 1.53 -28.76 -6.74
CA PRO A 117 2.18 -29.22 -7.97
C PRO A 117 1.21 -29.73 -9.05
N ALA A 118 0.05 -30.26 -8.69
CA ALA A 118 -0.96 -30.74 -9.63
C ALA A 118 -1.59 -29.60 -10.45
N LEU A 119 -1.58 -28.37 -9.93
CA LEU A 119 -2.13 -27.20 -10.61
C LEU A 119 -1.25 -26.68 -11.75
N VAL A 120 0.05 -27.00 -11.76
CA VAL A 120 1.01 -26.45 -12.73
C VAL A 120 0.59 -26.69 -14.19
N ALA A 121 0.04 -27.88 -14.49
CA ALA A 121 -0.41 -28.21 -15.84
C ALA A 121 -1.76 -27.55 -16.20
N ALA A 122 -2.62 -27.32 -15.21
CA ALA A 122 -4.00 -26.85 -15.39
C ALA A 122 -4.11 -25.32 -15.42
N VAL A 123 -3.26 -24.61 -14.66
CA VAL A 123 -3.36 -23.16 -14.51
C VAL A 123 -2.86 -22.44 -15.77
N ARG A 124 -3.65 -21.45 -16.20
CA ARG A 124 -3.25 -20.46 -17.19
C ARG A 124 -3.56 -19.07 -16.64
N PRO A 125 -2.70 -18.06 -16.88
CA PRO A 125 -2.98 -16.71 -16.43
C PRO A 125 -4.25 -16.18 -17.08
N ASP A 126 -5.04 -15.42 -16.33
CA ASP A 126 -6.23 -14.74 -16.84
C ASP A 126 -5.86 -13.56 -17.75
N THR A 127 -6.19 -13.66 -19.04
CA THR A 127 -5.90 -12.61 -20.02
C THR A 127 -7.10 -11.71 -20.31
N SER A 128 -8.18 -11.80 -19.54
CA SER A 128 -9.40 -11.00 -19.74
C SER A 128 -9.31 -9.59 -19.16
N GLY A 129 -8.38 -9.36 -18.23
CA GLY A 129 -8.13 -8.04 -17.66
C GLY A 129 -7.45 -7.09 -18.65
N THR A 130 -7.70 -5.79 -18.50
CA THR A 130 -7.06 -4.73 -19.28
C THR A 130 -6.32 -3.79 -18.34
N LEU A 131 -5.03 -3.59 -18.60
CA LEU A 131 -4.24 -2.55 -17.96
C LEU A 131 -4.23 -1.30 -18.85
N PRO A 132 -4.29 -0.08 -18.29
CA PRO A 132 -3.98 1.12 -19.06
C PRO A 132 -2.61 1.02 -19.72
N ASP A 133 -2.44 1.76 -20.82
CA ASP A 133 -1.13 1.88 -21.47
C ASP A 133 -0.14 2.67 -20.60
N ASP A 134 1.14 2.70 -21.01
CA ASP A 134 2.20 3.34 -20.23
C ASP A 134 1.93 4.84 -20.00
N ALA A 135 1.23 5.53 -20.91
CA ALA A 135 0.82 6.93 -20.74
C ALA A 135 -0.27 7.08 -19.67
N GLY A 136 -1.29 6.22 -19.69
CA GLY A 136 -2.34 6.19 -18.66
C GLY A 136 -1.80 5.82 -17.28
N LEU A 137 -0.85 4.88 -17.21
CA LEU A 137 -0.17 4.52 -15.97
C LEU A 137 0.72 5.67 -15.44
N THR A 138 1.46 6.33 -16.34
CA THR A 138 2.24 7.54 -16.03
C THR A 138 1.35 8.65 -15.48
N GLY A 139 0.22 8.92 -16.13
CA GLY A 139 -0.77 9.89 -15.67
C GLY A 139 -1.27 9.55 -14.27
N SER A 140 -1.64 8.29 -14.03
CA SER A 140 -2.15 7.80 -12.74
C SER A 140 -1.20 7.97 -11.56
N PHE A 141 0.11 7.84 -11.80
CA PHE A 141 1.15 8.08 -10.79
C PHE A 141 1.46 9.57 -10.61
N SER A 142 1.75 10.26 -11.72
CA SER A 142 2.35 11.60 -11.72
C SER A 142 1.41 12.73 -11.29
N TRP A 143 0.09 12.56 -11.44
CA TRP A 143 -0.84 13.67 -11.24
C TRP A 143 -0.86 14.19 -9.80
N ARG A 144 -0.69 13.30 -8.80
CA ARG A 144 -0.69 13.68 -7.37
C ARG A 144 0.54 14.53 -7.00
N PRO A 145 1.80 14.08 -7.25
CA PRO A 145 2.95 14.94 -7.06
C PRO A 145 2.85 16.27 -7.79
N ARG A 146 2.30 16.28 -9.01
CA ARG A 146 2.16 17.50 -9.80
C ARG A 146 1.11 18.46 -9.26
N VAL A 147 -0.04 17.98 -8.77
CA VAL A 147 -1.04 18.87 -8.15
C VAL A 147 -0.51 19.49 -6.85
N LEU A 148 0.26 18.73 -6.06
CA LEU A 148 0.94 19.25 -4.87
C LEU A 148 2.01 20.29 -5.26
N ARG A 149 2.83 20.01 -6.29
CA ARG A 149 3.84 20.96 -6.80
C ARG A 149 3.22 22.25 -7.31
N SER A 150 2.13 22.16 -8.06
CA SER A 150 1.37 23.34 -8.51
C SER A 150 0.76 24.11 -7.33
N SER A 151 0.30 23.41 -6.29
CA SER A 151 -0.23 24.05 -5.08
C SER A 151 0.87 24.81 -4.32
N VAL A 152 2.07 24.22 -4.19
CA VAL A 152 3.25 24.90 -3.64
C VAL A 152 3.60 26.16 -4.45
N ALA A 153 3.63 26.06 -5.78
CA ALA A 153 3.94 27.19 -6.65
C ALA A 153 2.92 28.33 -6.49
N ALA A 154 1.62 28.00 -6.48
CA ALA A 154 0.53 28.95 -6.27
C ALA A 154 0.64 29.66 -4.91
N LEU A 155 0.90 28.93 -3.81
CA LEU A 155 1.09 29.55 -2.49
C LEU A 155 2.27 30.51 -2.45
N ARG A 156 3.41 30.14 -3.05
CA ARG A 156 4.58 31.03 -3.12
C ARG A 156 4.32 32.28 -3.97
N ALA A 157 3.45 32.18 -4.98
CA ALA A 157 2.99 33.31 -5.78
C ALA A 157 1.95 34.18 -5.07
N GLY A 158 1.47 33.79 -3.88
CA GLY A 158 0.41 34.49 -3.14
C GLY A 158 -0.99 34.22 -3.70
N GLU A 159 -1.16 33.17 -4.51
CA GLU A 159 -2.44 32.77 -5.06
C GLU A 159 -3.26 31.98 -4.03
N THR A 160 -4.57 32.27 -3.98
CA THR A 160 -5.51 31.59 -3.08
C THR A 160 -6.29 30.46 -3.78
N THR A 161 -6.22 30.42 -5.11
CA THR A 161 -6.92 29.45 -5.95
C THR A 161 -6.00 28.95 -7.07
N LEU A 162 -6.21 27.70 -7.48
CA LEU A 162 -5.49 27.00 -8.56
C LEU A 162 -6.54 26.28 -9.42
N THR A 163 -6.46 26.38 -10.74
CA THR A 163 -7.27 25.52 -11.62
C THR A 163 -6.51 24.27 -12.00
N TRP A 164 -7.05 23.09 -11.69
CA TRP A 164 -6.48 21.80 -12.07
C TRP A 164 -7.53 20.92 -12.74
N ASN A 165 -7.28 20.48 -13.98
CA ASN A 165 -8.24 19.68 -14.77
C ASN A 165 -9.66 20.29 -14.85
N GLY A 166 -9.78 21.62 -14.83
CA GLY A 166 -11.05 22.34 -14.88
C GLY A 166 -11.75 22.53 -13.54
N GLU A 167 -11.16 22.04 -12.45
CA GLU A 167 -11.65 22.25 -11.08
C GLU A 167 -10.84 23.35 -10.38
N GLU A 168 -11.53 24.18 -9.60
CA GLU A 168 -10.88 25.18 -8.74
C GLU A 168 -10.52 24.54 -7.40
N LEU A 169 -9.24 24.57 -7.06
CA LEU A 169 -8.68 24.06 -5.83
C LEU A 169 -8.17 25.22 -4.97
N LYS A 170 -8.17 25.02 -3.66
CA LYS A 170 -7.49 25.91 -2.70
C LYS A 170 -6.13 25.31 -2.35
N PRO A 171 -5.01 25.89 -2.81
CA PRO A 171 -3.68 25.31 -2.63
C PRO A 171 -3.34 24.99 -1.16
N ALA A 172 -3.71 25.86 -0.22
CA ALA A 172 -3.50 25.66 1.21
C ALA A 172 -4.24 24.42 1.75
N ASP A 173 -5.50 24.24 1.34
CA ASP A 173 -6.32 23.11 1.79
C ASP A 173 -5.79 21.80 1.20
N VAL A 174 -5.44 21.79 -0.10
CA VAL A 174 -4.84 20.62 -0.77
C VAL A 174 -3.55 20.21 -0.06
N LEU A 175 -2.64 21.14 0.21
CA LEU A 175 -1.40 20.78 0.91
C LEU A 175 -1.69 20.29 2.33
N ALA A 176 -2.46 21.03 3.13
CA ALA A 176 -2.67 20.71 4.54
C ALA A 176 -3.39 19.36 4.75
N GLN A 177 -4.33 19.00 3.87
CA GLN A 177 -5.22 17.85 4.06
C GLN A 177 -4.79 16.62 3.24
N GLU A 178 -4.28 16.81 2.03
CA GLU A 178 -4.08 15.69 1.10
C GLU A 178 -2.63 15.18 1.03
N THR A 179 -1.65 15.97 1.50
CA THR A 179 -0.23 15.66 1.29
C THR A 179 0.14 14.28 1.82
N VAL A 180 -0.21 13.95 3.07
CA VAL A 180 0.14 12.65 3.67
C VAL A 180 -0.45 11.49 2.86
N TYR A 181 -1.72 11.59 2.49
CA TYR A 181 -2.41 10.58 1.69
C TYR A 181 -1.80 10.43 0.29
N MET A 182 -1.51 11.54 -0.39
CA MET A 182 -0.90 11.54 -1.70
C MET A 182 0.53 10.98 -1.69
N LEU A 183 1.32 11.27 -0.66
CA LEU A 183 2.67 10.72 -0.49
C LEU A 183 2.63 9.21 -0.26
N LEU A 184 1.72 8.73 0.60
CA LEU A 184 1.53 7.30 0.77
C LEU A 184 1.09 6.64 -0.54
N HIS A 185 0.19 7.28 -1.27
CA HIS A 185 -0.27 6.76 -2.56
C HIS A 185 0.90 6.64 -3.56
N VAL A 186 1.82 7.61 -3.60
CA VAL A 186 3.06 7.53 -4.39
C VAL A 186 3.94 6.36 -3.92
N ALA A 187 4.18 6.24 -2.61
CA ALA A 187 4.95 5.14 -2.04
C ALA A 187 4.35 3.76 -2.41
N SER A 188 3.02 3.64 -2.38
CA SER A 188 2.29 2.40 -2.68
C SER A 188 2.44 1.91 -4.13
N PHE A 189 2.86 2.78 -5.06
CA PHE A 189 3.19 2.38 -6.42
C PHE A 189 4.61 1.80 -6.56
N LEU A 190 5.50 2.17 -5.65
CA LEU A 190 6.91 1.77 -5.65
C LEU A 190 7.16 0.55 -4.76
N VAL A 191 6.38 0.42 -3.68
CA VAL A 191 6.34 -0.74 -2.80
C VAL A 191 4.87 -1.02 -2.47
N PRO A 192 4.19 -1.89 -3.24
CA PRO A 192 2.77 -2.14 -3.02
C PRO A 192 2.50 -2.82 -1.67
N GLY A 193 1.46 -2.36 -0.99
CA GLY A 193 0.99 -2.86 0.29
C GLY A 193 -0.01 -4.01 0.20
N TRP A 194 -0.47 -4.44 1.37
CA TRP A 194 -1.50 -5.45 1.55
C TRP A 194 -2.86 -4.78 1.66
N MET A 195 -3.91 -5.48 1.22
CA MET A 195 -5.28 -5.00 1.31
C MET A 195 -6.11 -5.83 2.30
N SER A 196 -7.06 -5.14 2.92
CA SER A 196 -8.09 -5.70 3.76
C SER A 196 -9.40 -4.91 3.59
N ARG A 197 -10.45 -5.33 4.29
CA ARG A 197 -11.75 -4.69 4.31
C ARG A 197 -12.31 -4.62 5.71
N GLY A 198 -13.01 -3.52 6.00
CA GLY A 198 -13.64 -3.27 7.29
C GLY A 198 -12.70 -2.58 8.26
N ARG A 199 -12.89 -2.84 9.56
CA ARG A 199 -12.11 -2.22 10.65
C ARG A 199 -10.96 -3.13 11.06
N THR A 200 -10.01 -3.30 10.15
CA THR A 200 -8.91 -4.28 10.26
C THR A 200 -7.55 -3.63 10.40
N TRP A 201 -7.47 -2.31 10.63
CA TRP A 201 -6.19 -1.64 10.75
C TRP A 201 -5.54 -1.82 12.13
N PRO A 202 -4.20 -1.93 12.20
CA PRO A 202 -3.46 -2.26 13.42
C PRO A 202 -3.85 -1.46 14.65
N THR A 203 -3.94 -0.13 14.57
CA THR A 203 -4.21 0.70 15.76
C THR A 203 -5.60 0.43 16.35
N TYR A 204 -6.62 0.23 15.51
CA TYR A 204 -7.95 -0.16 15.96
C TYR A 204 -7.96 -1.57 16.54
N LEU A 205 -7.21 -2.50 15.96
CA LEU A 205 -7.13 -3.87 16.44
C LEU A 205 -6.41 -3.97 17.80
N LEU A 206 -5.36 -3.16 18.01
CA LEU A 206 -4.69 -3.02 19.30
C LEU A 206 -5.64 -2.46 20.37
N ASP A 207 -6.39 -1.39 20.07
CA ASP A 207 -7.43 -0.86 20.96
C ASP A 207 -8.55 -1.89 21.23
N ALA A 208 -8.94 -2.67 20.21
CA ALA A 208 -9.91 -3.74 20.36
C ALA A 208 -9.46 -4.80 21.38
N GLY A 209 -8.17 -5.16 21.34
CA GLY A 209 -7.54 -6.08 22.30
C GLY A 209 -7.18 -5.46 23.65
N GLY A 210 -7.38 -4.16 23.86
CA GLY A 210 -6.96 -3.45 25.07
C GLY A 210 -5.44 -3.40 25.24
N LEU A 211 -4.70 -3.38 24.13
CA LEU A 211 -3.24 -3.36 24.08
C LEU A 211 -2.73 -1.93 23.81
N PRO A 212 -1.48 -1.60 24.22
CA PRO A 212 -0.87 -0.32 23.89
C PRO A 212 -0.65 -0.17 22.39
N GLU A 213 -0.46 1.08 21.94
CA GLU A 213 -0.26 1.45 20.53
C GLU A 213 0.99 0.85 19.87
N ALA A 214 1.83 0.10 20.58
CA ALA A 214 2.93 -0.70 20.01
C ALA A 214 3.88 0.07 19.06
N GLY A 215 4.08 1.39 19.28
CA GLY A 215 4.95 2.22 18.45
C GLY A 215 4.26 2.91 17.26
N PHE A 216 2.95 2.73 17.10
CA PHE A 216 2.15 3.55 16.19
C PHE A 216 2.03 4.99 16.72
N GLY A 217 2.20 5.95 15.82
CA GLY A 217 1.99 7.37 16.07
C GLY A 217 1.42 8.09 14.84
N PRO A 218 1.24 9.41 14.90
CA PRO A 218 0.83 10.20 13.73
C PRO A 218 1.87 10.10 12.60
N PRO A 219 1.44 10.10 11.32
CA PRO A 219 2.34 10.03 10.16
C PRO A 219 3.03 11.36 9.82
N ASP A 220 3.32 12.19 10.83
CA ASP A 220 3.96 13.51 10.67
C ASP A 220 5.32 13.42 9.98
N ASP A 221 6.05 12.34 10.24
CA ASP A 221 7.33 12.08 9.59
C ASP A 221 7.22 12.02 8.06
N LEU A 222 6.05 11.71 7.49
CA LEU A 222 5.86 11.72 6.04
C LEU A 222 5.86 13.14 5.45
N LEU A 223 5.49 14.16 6.23
CA LEU A 223 5.47 15.55 5.78
C LEU A 223 6.88 16.14 5.65
N GLY A 224 7.81 15.65 6.47
CA GLY A 224 9.24 15.96 6.38
C GLY A 224 9.55 17.45 6.23
N PRO A 225 10.50 17.84 5.35
CA PRO A 225 10.89 19.23 5.16
C PRO A 225 9.77 20.16 4.67
N LEU A 226 8.73 19.64 4.02
CA LEU A 226 7.67 20.45 3.44
C LEU A 226 6.85 21.16 4.53
N ALA A 227 6.60 20.49 5.66
CA ALA A 227 5.92 21.13 6.79
C ALA A 227 6.73 22.29 7.40
N ALA A 228 8.07 22.16 7.42
CA ALA A 228 8.95 23.22 7.89
C ALA A 228 8.99 24.42 6.94
N GLU A 229 8.77 24.22 5.64
CA GLU A 229 8.71 25.30 4.66
C GLU A 229 7.39 26.09 4.75
N PHE A 230 6.28 25.42 5.07
CA PHE A 230 4.96 26.05 5.20
C PHE A 230 4.41 25.88 6.63
N PRO A 231 5.06 26.45 7.66
CA PRO A 231 4.69 26.26 9.06
C PRO A 231 3.33 26.89 9.42
N GLN A 232 2.81 27.78 8.58
CA GLN A 232 1.50 28.41 8.76
C GLN A 232 0.33 27.51 8.37
N LEU A 233 0.57 26.42 7.62
CA LEU A 233 -0.49 25.51 7.23
C LEU A 233 -0.91 24.63 8.40
N PRO A 234 -2.21 24.36 8.57
CA PRO A 234 -2.71 23.49 9.62
C PRO A 234 -2.52 22.02 9.22
N TRP A 235 -1.27 21.56 9.20
CA TRP A 235 -0.96 20.17 8.90
C TRP A 235 -1.70 19.25 9.86
N THR A 236 -2.61 18.43 9.33
CA THR A 236 -3.38 17.48 10.13
C THR A 236 -2.91 16.07 9.85
N SER A 237 -2.60 15.34 10.90
CA SER A 237 -2.36 13.91 10.85
C SER A 237 -2.93 13.28 12.13
N GLU A 238 -3.52 12.10 11.99
CA GLU A 238 -4.08 11.38 13.13
C GLU A 238 -3.26 10.10 13.35
N ALA A 239 -3.12 9.69 14.60
CA ALA A 239 -2.43 8.45 14.95
C ALA A 239 -3.23 7.18 14.60
N THR A 240 -4.45 7.31 14.07
CA THR A 240 -5.31 6.20 13.65
C THR A 240 -6.25 6.64 12.52
N ILE A 241 -6.77 5.67 11.77
CA ILE A 241 -7.81 5.90 10.77
C ILE A 241 -9.13 6.28 11.45
N ILE A 242 -9.67 7.45 11.10
CA ILE A 242 -11.02 7.90 11.50
C ILE A 242 -11.98 8.09 10.31
N GLY A 243 -11.50 7.90 9.07
CA GLY A 243 -12.27 8.18 7.85
C GLY A 243 -11.76 7.46 6.59
N ASN A 244 -12.42 7.72 5.47
CA ASN A 244 -11.98 7.30 4.13
C ASN A 244 -10.85 8.22 3.65
N TYR A 245 -10.05 7.73 2.69
CA TYR A 245 -8.97 8.50 2.05
C TYR A 245 -7.96 9.05 3.05
N MET A 246 -7.54 8.21 4.00
CA MET A 246 -6.77 8.64 5.16
C MET A 246 -5.58 7.73 5.42
N VAL A 247 -4.49 8.33 5.90
CA VAL A 247 -3.35 7.62 6.51
C VAL A 247 -3.48 7.75 8.02
N GLY A 248 -3.45 6.62 8.72
CA GLY A 248 -3.51 6.58 10.17
C GLY A 248 -2.13 6.30 10.76
N GLY A 249 -2.09 5.35 11.70
CA GLY A 249 -0.89 4.97 12.43
C GLY A 249 0.34 4.74 11.55
N TYR A 250 1.43 5.38 11.93
CA TYR A 250 2.76 5.23 11.36
C TYR A 250 3.73 4.63 12.36
N VAL A 251 4.65 3.80 11.87
CA VAL A 251 5.77 3.26 12.63
C VAL A 251 7.07 3.59 11.89
N ALA A 252 7.99 4.26 12.57
CA ALA A 252 9.32 4.54 12.03
C ALA A 252 10.13 3.25 11.78
N PRO A 253 11.08 3.23 10.83
CA PRO A 253 11.85 2.02 10.49
C PRO A 253 12.46 1.30 11.70
N ALA A 254 13.00 2.05 12.65
CA ALA A 254 13.61 1.50 13.87
C ALA A 254 12.59 0.85 14.83
N GLY A 255 11.31 1.27 14.77
CA GLY A 255 10.23 0.74 15.60
C GLY A 255 9.59 -0.54 15.04
N VAL A 256 9.69 -0.76 13.72
CA VAL A 256 9.01 -1.88 13.03
C VAL A 256 9.25 -3.25 13.69
N PRO A 257 10.48 -3.66 14.07
CA PRO A 257 10.69 -4.96 14.71
C PRO A 257 9.97 -5.10 16.06
N ALA A 258 9.94 -4.03 16.86
CA ALA A 258 9.29 -4.01 18.16
C ALA A 258 7.77 -4.06 18.01
N THR A 259 7.20 -3.28 17.09
CA THR A 259 5.77 -3.30 16.76
C THR A 259 5.32 -4.68 16.31
N ARG A 260 6.09 -5.31 15.41
CA ARG A 260 5.81 -6.65 14.90
C ARG A 260 5.80 -7.70 16.02
N THR A 261 6.76 -7.61 16.94
CA THR A 261 6.81 -8.47 18.14
C THR A 261 5.57 -8.28 19.02
N ALA A 262 5.21 -7.02 19.31
CA ALA A 262 4.05 -6.71 20.14
C ALA A 262 2.72 -7.22 19.54
N LEU A 263 2.53 -7.11 18.22
CA LEU A 263 1.35 -7.64 17.53
C LEU A 263 1.27 -9.18 17.58
N ARG A 264 2.43 -9.86 17.51
CA ARG A 264 2.50 -11.32 17.63
C ARG A 264 2.20 -11.78 19.05
N ASP A 265 2.83 -11.16 20.04
CA ASP A 265 2.63 -11.48 21.46
C ASP A 265 1.18 -11.17 21.89
N GLY A 266 0.58 -10.12 21.34
CA GLY A 266 -0.80 -9.69 21.61
C GLY A 266 -1.87 -10.39 20.78
N ARG A 267 -1.50 -11.31 19.87
CA ARG A 267 -2.39 -11.85 18.83
C ARG A 267 -3.74 -12.35 19.36
N ASP A 268 -3.71 -13.18 20.40
CA ASP A 268 -4.93 -13.81 20.91
C ASP A 268 -5.86 -12.80 21.61
N ALA A 269 -5.29 -11.79 22.29
CA ALA A 269 -6.05 -10.69 22.87
C ALA A 269 -6.70 -9.82 21.79
N ILE A 270 -5.97 -9.53 20.71
CA ILE A 270 -6.49 -8.77 19.56
C ILE A 270 -7.64 -9.52 18.90
N ILE A 271 -7.48 -10.81 18.60
CA ILE A 271 -8.53 -11.62 17.98
C ILE A 271 -9.77 -11.64 18.88
N SER A 272 -9.61 -11.97 20.17
CA SER A 272 -10.72 -12.02 21.11
C SER A 272 -11.44 -10.68 21.25
N GLY A 273 -10.67 -9.58 21.32
CA GLY A 273 -11.20 -8.23 21.40
C GLY A 273 -11.93 -7.78 20.14
N ALA A 274 -11.38 -8.10 18.96
CA ALA A 274 -12.01 -7.84 17.68
C ALA A 274 -13.31 -8.65 17.52
N GLU A 275 -13.33 -9.94 17.90
CA GLU A 275 -14.56 -10.75 17.90
C GLU A 275 -15.64 -10.16 18.81
N ALA A 276 -15.26 -9.71 20.00
CA ALA A 276 -16.19 -9.09 20.94
C ALA A 276 -16.74 -7.74 20.44
N LYS A 277 -15.91 -6.89 19.83
CA LYS A 277 -16.31 -5.54 19.36
C LYS A 277 -16.97 -5.55 17.98
N LEU A 278 -16.53 -6.41 17.07
CA LEU A 278 -16.87 -6.38 15.64
C LEU A 278 -17.61 -7.64 15.16
N GLY A 279 -17.69 -8.69 15.98
CA GLY A 279 -18.26 -9.98 15.63
C GLY A 279 -17.24 -10.94 15.00
N ALA A 280 -17.68 -12.17 14.76
CA ALA A 280 -16.84 -13.21 14.18
C ALA A 280 -16.42 -12.86 12.74
N SER A 281 -15.12 -12.95 12.47
CA SER A 281 -14.49 -12.79 11.15
C SER A 281 -13.20 -13.59 11.13
N ASN A 282 -12.48 -13.64 10.01
CA ASN A 282 -11.17 -14.27 9.93
C ASN A 282 -10.06 -13.33 10.44
N TRP A 283 -10.12 -12.93 11.72
CA TRP A 283 -9.17 -11.98 12.32
C TRP A 283 -7.72 -12.49 12.30
N ALA A 284 -7.53 -13.80 12.35
CA ALA A 284 -6.22 -14.43 12.19
C ALA A 284 -5.59 -14.13 10.81
N LEU A 285 -6.39 -14.20 9.73
CA LEU A 285 -5.94 -13.83 8.39
C LEU A 285 -5.61 -12.35 8.28
N GLU A 286 -6.38 -11.48 8.95
CA GLU A 286 -6.13 -10.04 8.94
C GLU A 286 -4.81 -9.69 9.64
N LEU A 287 -4.56 -10.26 10.82
CA LEU A 287 -3.28 -10.11 11.51
C LEU A 287 -2.11 -10.69 10.73
N ARG A 288 -2.31 -11.80 10.00
CA ARG A 288 -1.30 -12.35 9.11
C ARG A 288 -0.89 -11.35 8.03
N LYS A 289 -1.85 -10.69 7.36
CA LYS A 289 -1.54 -9.68 6.32
C LYS A 289 -0.79 -8.48 6.90
N ILE A 290 -1.13 -8.05 8.11
CA ILE A 290 -0.41 -6.98 8.82
C ILE A 290 1.03 -7.40 9.10
N ASP A 291 1.24 -8.61 9.63
CA ASP A 291 2.56 -9.13 9.95
C ASP A 291 3.42 -9.33 8.68
N GLU A 292 2.84 -9.81 7.58
CA GLU A 292 3.50 -9.88 6.27
C GLU A 292 3.96 -8.50 5.77
N ALA A 293 3.12 -7.48 5.92
CA ALA A 293 3.46 -6.11 5.53
C ALA A 293 4.57 -5.50 6.41
N LEU A 294 4.51 -5.73 7.72
CA LEU A 294 5.58 -5.32 8.66
C LEU A 294 6.88 -6.09 8.41
N ALA A 295 6.81 -7.37 8.05
CA ALA A 295 7.96 -8.18 7.68
C ALA A 295 8.66 -7.57 6.45
N LEU A 296 7.89 -7.14 5.43
CA LEU A 296 8.47 -6.45 4.28
C LEU A 296 9.07 -5.09 4.66
N ALA A 297 8.40 -4.30 5.51
CA ALA A 297 8.95 -3.04 6.00
C ALA A 297 10.28 -3.24 6.73
N GLN A 298 10.35 -4.23 7.64
CA GLN A 298 11.57 -4.63 8.34
C GLN A 298 12.67 -5.08 7.37
N ARG A 299 12.31 -5.90 6.37
CA ARG A 299 13.25 -6.44 5.38
C ARG A 299 13.88 -5.35 4.51
N LEU A 300 13.11 -4.31 4.18
CA LEU A 300 13.56 -3.16 3.40
C LEU A 300 14.22 -2.08 4.26
N GLY A 301 14.09 -2.14 5.59
CA GLY A 301 14.58 -1.10 6.49
C GLY A 301 13.79 0.21 6.38
N VAL A 302 12.48 0.11 6.11
CA VAL A 302 11.60 1.27 5.87
C VAL A 302 10.48 1.34 6.93
N GLY A 303 9.73 2.44 6.95
CA GLY A 303 8.62 2.62 7.89
C GLY A 303 7.39 1.82 7.50
N PHE A 304 6.32 1.92 8.29
CA PHE A 304 5.05 1.26 8.03
C PHE A 304 3.87 2.22 8.27
N CYS A 305 2.85 2.18 7.41
CA CYS A 305 1.60 2.92 7.56
C CYS A 305 0.38 2.01 7.39
N GLU A 306 -0.67 2.31 8.16
CA GLU A 306 -2.05 1.91 7.84
C GLU A 306 -2.78 3.01 7.06
N ALA A 307 -3.65 2.63 6.13
CA ALA A 307 -4.45 3.60 5.38
C ALA A 307 -5.78 3.03 4.85
N THR A 308 -6.67 3.93 4.45
CA THR A 308 -7.93 3.62 3.75
C THR A 308 -7.93 4.14 2.33
N GLU A 309 -8.60 3.40 1.43
CA GLU A 309 -8.89 3.79 0.05
C GLU A 309 -7.68 4.00 -0.88
N VAL A 310 -6.46 3.61 -0.46
CA VAL A 310 -5.27 3.57 -1.34
C VAL A 310 -5.47 2.54 -2.46
N TYR A 311 -6.11 1.43 -2.13
CA TYR A 311 -6.55 0.42 -3.09
C TYR A 311 -8.07 0.29 -3.04
N SER A 312 -8.72 0.20 -4.21
CA SER A 312 -10.16 -0.06 -4.26
C SER A 312 -10.45 -1.25 -5.16
N GLY A 313 -11.09 -2.27 -4.59
CA GLY A 313 -11.49 -3.46 -5.36
C GLY A 313 -12.52 -3.15 -6.44
N MET A 314 -13.36 -2.13 -6.24
CA MET A 314 -14.41 -1.73 -7.18
C MET A 314 -13.86 -1.06 -8.44
N THR A 315 -12.69 -0.42 -8.35
CA THR A 315 -12.07 0.27 -9.49
C THR A 315 -11.19 -0.67 -10.34
N GLY A 316 -11.10 -1.96 -9.99
CA GLY A 316 -10.15 -2.88 -10.62
C GLY A 316 -8.69 -2.50 -10.37
N SER A 317 -8.41 -1.52 -9.51
CA SER A 317 -7.06 -1.02 -9.28
C SER A 317 -6.17 -2.01 -8.52
N LEU A 318 -6.66 -3.20 -8.16
CA LEU A 318 -5.84 -4.28 -7.62
C LEU A 318 -5.44 -5.36 -8.64
N ASN A 319 -6.23 -5.54 -9.72
CA ASN A 319 -6.10 -6.64 -10.68
C ASN A 319 -6.21 -6.15 -12.11
#